data_AF-A0A3A4VI43-F1
#
_entry.id   AF-A0A3A4VI43-F1
#
_cell.length_a   1.000
_cell.length_b   1.000
_cell.length_c   1.000
_cell.angle_alpha   90.00
_cell.angle_beta   90.00
_cell.angle_gamma   90.00
#
_symmetry.space_group_name_H-M   'P 1'
#
loop_
_entity.id
_entity.type
_entity.pdbx_description
1 polymer ?
#
loop_
_entity_poly.entity_id
_entity_poly.type
_entity_poly.pdbx_seq_one_letter_code
_entity_poly.pdbx_strand_id
1 'polypeptide(L)'
;MKSVSEWQKAFKTAAGRKFPNSGWGESERVTSIQKQLDDVKAALEVERGARQSDDHAHQDPNHRIGALIADVLIFAEERGVDVENELEKVLAWFEGKSGD
;
A
#
# COMPACT_ATOMS: atom_id res chain seq x y z
N MET A 1 8.51 15.49 9.41
CA MET A 1 7.62 14.52 8.74
C MET A 1 8.48 13.75 7.76
N LYS A 2 8.25 12.44 7.57
CA LYS A 2 9.05 11.66 6.60
C LYS A 2 8.60 11.97 5.17
N SER A 3 9.54 12.00 4.22
CA SER A 3 9.24 11.99 2.78
C SER A 3 8.66 10.64 2.35
N VAL A 4 8.13 10.53 1.12
CA VAL A 4 7.58 9.26 0.61
C VAL A 4 8.71 8.25 0.44
N SER A 5 9.84 8.69 -0.10
CA SER A 5 11.07 7.89 -0.22
C SER A 5 11.58 7.39 1.14
N GLU A 6 11.46 8.19 2.20
CA GLU A 6 11.80 7.76 3.56
C GLU A 6 10.82 6.72 4.11
N TRP A 7 9.52 6.86 3.83
CA TRP A 7 8.51 5.87 4.19
C TRP A 7 8.72 4.54 3.47
N GLN A 8 9.02 4.57 2.18
CA GLN A 8 9.34 3.42 1.35
C GLN A 8 10.47 2.56 1.96
N LYS A 9 11.60 3.19 2.27
CA LYS A 9 12.74 2.53 2.93
C LYS A 9 12.42 2.01 4.31
N ALA A 10 11.67 2.79 5.10
CA ALA A 10 11.28 2.41 6.46
C ALA A 10 10.37 1.16 6.45
N PHE A 11 9.37 1.12 5.57
CA PHE A 11 8.48 -0.04 5.45
C PHE A 11 9.21 -1.28 4.95
N LYS A 12 10.03 -1.16 3.90
CA LYS A 12 10.83 -2.31 3.41
C LYS A 12 11.75 -2.87 4.49
N THR A 13 12.43 -2.00 5.23
CA THR A 13 13.29 -2.41 6.35
C THR A 13 12.49 -3.08 7.46
N ALA A 14 11.37 -2.51 7.86
CA ALA A 14 10.50 -3.08 8.88
C ALA A 14 9.92 -4.44 8.46
N ALA A 15 9.49 -4.57 7.20
CA ALA A 15 8.98 -5.82 6.64
C ALA A 15 10.05 -6.91 6.64
N GLY A 16 11.29 -6.58 6.26
CA GLY A 16 12.42 -7.53 6.31
C GLY A 16 12.75 -8.02 7.73
N ARG A 17 12.56 -7.18 8.75
CA ARG A 17 12.72 -7.58 10.16
C ARG A 17 11.55 -8.42 10.67
N LYS A 18 10.33 -8.08 10.29
CA LYS A 18 9.10 -8.77 10.73
C LYS A 18 8.96 -10.16 10.09
N PHE A 19 9.37 -10.29 8.84
CA PHE A 19 9.26 -11.52 8.05
C PHE A 19 10.65 -11.91 7.51
N PRO A 20 11.60 -12.29 8.39
CA PRO A 20 12.92 -12.72 7.95
C PRO A 20 12.79 -13.97 7.08
N ASN A 21 13.51 -14.03 5.98
CA ASN A 21 13.50 -15.15 5.04
C ASN A 21 12.12 -15.45 4.40
N SER A 22 11.28 -14.42 4.22
CA SER A 22 9.95 -14.61 3.63
C SER A 22 10.00 -15.24 2.23
N GLY A 23 11.10 -15.04 1.49
CA GLY A 23 11.22 -15.51 0.11
C GLY A 23 10.26 -14.83 -0.86
N TRP A 24 9.60 -13.74 -0.44
CA TRP A 24 8.61 -13.05 -1.27
C TRP A 24 9.29 -12.37 -2.45
N GLY A 25 8.85 -12.72 -3.65
CA GLY A 25 9.17 -12.02 -4.88
C GLY A 25 8.05 -11.04 -5.26
N GLU A 26 8.14 -10.53 -6.49
CA GLU A 26 7.19 -9.56 -7.03
C GLU A 26 5.75 -10.08 -7.04
N SER A 27 5.55 -11.35 -7.40
CA SER A 27 4.22 -11.98 -7.47
C SER A 27 3.57 -12.10 -6.08
N GLU A 28 4.34 -12.46 -5.05
CA GLU A 28 3.85 -12.51 -3.67
C GLU A 28 3.47 -11.11 -3.16
N ARG A 29 4.23 -10.07 -3.54
CA ARG A 29 3.88 -8.68 -3.20
C ARG A 29 2.59 -8.23 -3.85
N VAL A 30 2.43 -8.47 -5.14
CA VAL A 30 1.19 -8.12 -5.85
C VAL A 30 0.00 -8.86 -5.22
N THR A 31 0.17 -10.12 -4.84
CA THR A 31 -0.85 -10.89 -4.13
C THR A 31 -1.16 -10.30 -2.75
N SER A 32 -0.15 -9.83 -2.02
CA SER A 32 -0.34 -9.14 -0.72
C SER A 32 -1.13 -7.85 -0.87
N ILE A 33 -0.78 -7.03 -1.87
CA ILE A 33 -1.50 -5.79 -2.21
C ILE A 33 -2.97 -6.07 -2.52
N GLN A 34 -3.25 -7.13 -3.30
CA GLN A 34 -4.62 -7.53 -3.59
C GLN A 34 -5.41 -7.88 -2.32
N LYS A 35 -4.80 -8.64 -1.39
CA LYS A 35 -5.43 -8.95 -0.10
C LYS A 35 -5.69 -7.69 0.73
N GLN A 36 -4.72 -6.78 0.82
CA GLN A 36 -4.91 -5.51 1.55
C GLN A 36 -6.03 -4.67 0.93
N LEU A 37 -6.15 -4.66 -0.40
CA LEU A 37 -7.25 -3.98 -1.08
C LEU A 37 -8.61 -4.61 -0.73
N ASP A 38 -8.69 -5.94 -0.66
CA ASP A 38 -9.93 -6.63 -0.29
C ASP A 38 -10.29 -6.39 1.19
N ASP A 39 -9.30 -6.31 2.08
CA ASP A 39 -9.49 -5.90 3.48
C ASP A 39 -10.02 -4.47 3.60
N VAL A 40 -9.51 -3.53 2.77
CA VAL A 40 -10.02 -2.14 2.71
C VAL A 40 -11.48 -2.12 2.27
N LYS A 41 -11.84 -2.88 1.23
CA LYS A 41 -13.25 -2.98 0.78
C LYS A 41 -14.15 -3.49 1.90
N ALA A 42 -13.75 -4.59 2.55
CA ALA A 42 -14.51 -5.18 3.64
C ALA A 42 -14.67 -4.22 4.83
N ALA A 43 -13.60 -3.49 5.19
CA ALA A 43 -13.65 -2.49 6.25
C ALA A 43 -14.61 -1.34 5.93
N LEU A 44 -14.63 -0.86 4.69
CA LEU A 44 -15.58 0.18 4.24
C LEU A 44 -17.03 -0.32 4.21
N GLU A 45 -17.26 -1.59 3.85
CA GLU A 45 -18.60 -2.20 3.93
C GLU A 45 -19.09 -2.31 5.37
N VAL A 46 -18.20 -2.66 6.31
CA VAL A 46 -18.51 -2.72 7.75
C VAL A 46 -18.80 -1.32 8.29
N GLU A 47 -17.97 -0.32 7.97
CA GLU A 47 -18.17 1.07 8.38
C GLU A 47 -19.53 1.62 7.91
N ARG A 48 -19.97 1.25 6.71
CA ARG A 48 -21.27 1.66 6.14
C ARG A 48 -22.45 0.82 6.65
N GLY A 49 -22.21 -0.19 7.48
CA GLY A 49 -23.23 -1.12 7.97
C GLY A 49 -23.77 -2.07 6.91
N ALA A 50 -23.13 -2.17 5.74
CA ALA A 50 -23.53 -3.08 4.66
C ALA A 50 -23.08 -4.53 4.91
N ARG A 51 -22.16 -4.74 5.85
CA ARG A 51 -21.62 -6.03 6.22
C ARG A 51 -21.37 -6.10 7.74
N GLN A 52 -21.64 -7.24 8.35
CA GLN A 52 -21.14 -7.57 9.68
C GLN A 52 -19.87 -8.40 9.55
N SER A 53 -18.89 -8.11 10.40
CA SER A 53 -17.62 -8.83 10.46
C SER A 53 -17.07 -8.73 11.87
N ASP A 54 -16.60 -9.85 12.40
CA ASP A 54 -15.88 -9.89 13.68
C ASP A 54 -14.35 -9.81 13.49
N ASP A 55 -13.89 -9.81 12.23
CA ASP A 55 -12.47 -9.62 11.92
C ASP A 55 -12.01 -8.23 12.34
N HIS A 56 -10.95 -8.20 13.16
CA HIS A 56 -10.33 -7.00 13.67
C HIS A 56 -9.72 -6.13 12.55
N ALA A 57 -9.33 -6.74 11.42
CA ALA A 57 -8.86 -6.00 10.26
C ALA A 57 -9.95 -5.10 9.67
N HIS A 58 -11.23 -5.48 9.77
CA HIS A 58 -12.33 -4.74 9.17
C HIS A 58 -12.91 -3.63 10.08
N GLN A 59 -12.40 -3.48 11.30
CA GLN A 59 -12.92 -2.49 12.27
C GLN A 59 -12.24 -1.12 12.20
N ASP A 60 -11.16 -0.99 11.41
CA ASP A 60 -10.43 0.27 11.26
C ASP A 60 -10.06 0.49 9.77
N PRO A 61 -10.97 1.09 8.98
CA PRO A 61 -10.75 1.28 7.55
C PRO A 61 -9.56 2.20 7.25
N ASN A 62 -9.31 3.20 8.09
CA ASN A 62 -8.17 4.12 7.92
C ASN A 62 -6.83 3.39 8.11
N HIS A 63 -6.74 2.52 9.13
CA HIS A 63 -5.55 1.69 9.30
C HIS A 63 -5.36 0.71 8.13
N ARG A 64 -6.44 0.16 7.56
CA ARG A 64 -6.34 -0.70 6.36
C ARG A 64 -5.83 0.06 5.13
N ILE A 65 -6.29 1.29 4.92
CA ILE A 65 -5.76 2.16 3.86
C ILE A 65 -4.25 2.37 4.08
N GLY A 66 -3.83 2.63 5.32
CA GLY A 66 -2.42 2.74 5.68
C GLY A 66 -1.62 1.47 5.39
N ALA A 67 -2.17 0.29 5.68
CA ALA A 67 -1.54 -1.00 5.41
C ALA A 67 -1.41 -1.27 3.91
N LEU A 68 -2.42 -0.94 3.11
CA LEU A 68 -2.37 -1.02 1.65
C LEU A 68 -1.27 -0.13 1.08
N ILE A 69 -1.18 1.13 1.52
CA ILE A 69 -0.13 2.07 1.10
C ILE A 69 1.25 1.51 1.47
N ALA A 70 1.41 0.96 2.68
CA ALA A 70 2.67 0.36 3.11
C ALA A 70 3.11 -0.79 2.18
N ASP A 71 2.20 -1.69 1.79
CA ASP A 71 2.52 -2.80 0.89
C ASP A 71 2.90 -2.32 -0.53
N VAL A 72 2.22 -1.29 -1.05
CA VAL A 72 2.57 -0.66 -2.33
C VAL A 72 3.96 -0.03 -2.27
N LEU A 73 4.28 0.69 -1.18
CA LEU A 73 5.60 1.29 -1.00
C LEU A 73 6.70 0.24 -0.84
N ILE A 74 6.45 -0.87 -0.14
CA ILE A 74 7.40 -1.98 -0.05
C ILE A 74 7.69 -2.55 -1.44
N PHE A 75 6.65 -2.74 -2.26
CA PHE A 75 6.82 -3.22 -3.63
C PHE A 75 7.60 -2.23 -4.50
N ALA A 76 7.32 -0.93 -4.38
CA ALA A 76 8.07 0.12 -5.07
C ALA A 76 9.57 0.11 -4.72
N GLU A 77 9.92 -0.08 -3.43
CA GLU A 77 11.33 -0.22 -3.00
C GLU A 77 11.98 -1.45 -3.60
N GLU A 78 11.29 -2.59 -3.64
CA GLU A 78 11.81 -3.83 -4.23
C GLU A 78 12.10 -3.68 -5.72
N ARG A 79 11.32 -2.84 -6.41
CA ARG A 79 11.48 -2.50 -7.83
C ARG A 79 12.49 -1.37 -8.08
N GLY A 80 13.02 -0.73 -7.03
CA GLY A 80 13.91 0.42 -7.14
C GLY A 80 13.24 1.66 -7.75
N VAL A 81 11.93 1.83 -7.54
CA VAL A 81 11.16 2.96 -8.08
C VAL A 81 11.42 4.22 -7.27
N ASP A 82 11.66 5.33 -7.96
CA ASP A 82 11.60 6.68 -7.39
C ASP A 82 10.14 7.14 -7.34
N VAL A 83 9.47 6.82 -6.22
CA VAL A 83 8.03 7.08 -6.08
C VAL A 83 7.71 8.57 -6.10
N GLU A 84 8.58 9.44 -5.59
CA GLU A 84 8.31 10.89 -5.59
C GLU A 84 8.26 11.42 -7.03
N ASN A 85 9.23 11.05 -7.86
CA ASN A 85 9.24 11.40 -9.27
C ASN A 85 8.06 10.79 -10.07
N GLU A 86 7.70 9.53 -9.81
CA GLU A 86 6.53 8.92 -10.47
C GLU A 86 5.20 9.56 -10.03
N LEU A 87 5.08 9.96 -8.77
CA LEU A 87 3.90 10.69 -8.27
C LEU A 87 3.76 12.07 -8.94
N GLU A 88 4.87 12.77 -9.20
CA GLU A 88 4.84 14.03 -9.96
C GLU A 88 4.30 13.84 -11.38
N LYS A 89 4.70 12.76 -12.07
CA LYS A 89 4.19 12.44 -13.41
C LYS A 89 2.70 12.09 -13.38
N VAL A 90 2.28 11.27 -12.41
CA VAL A 90 0.87 10.91 -12.23
C VAL A 90 0.03 12.15 -11.89
N LEU A 91 0.53 13.05 -11.05
CA LEU A 91 -0.12 14.31 -10.75
C LEU A 91 -0.25 15.18 -12.01
N ALA A 92 0.82 15.33 -12.79
CA ALA A 92 0.78 16.07 -14.04
C ALA A 92 -0.26 15.52 -15.02
N TRP A 93 -0.45 14.19 -15.05
CA TRP A 93 -1.52 13.55 -15.83
C TRP A 93 -2.92 13.92 -15.33
N PHE A 94 -3.17 13.84 -14.02
CA PHE A 94 -4.45 14.26 -13.44
C PHE A 94 -4.75 15.75 -13.68
N GLU A 95 -3.72 16.59 -13.76
CA GLU A 95 -3.85 18.02 -14.05
C GLU A 95 -3.98 18.33 -15.56
N GLY A 96 -3.94 17.32 -16.45
CA GLY A 96 -4.00 17.50 -17.89
C GLY A 96 -2.74 18.15 -18.50
N LYS A 97 -1.60 18.05 -17.80
CA LYS A 97 -0.31 18.64 -18.20
C LYS A 97 0.66 17.62 -18.81
N SER A 98 0.34 16.33 -18.77
CA SER A 98 1.07 15.32 -19.53
C SER A 98 0.73 15.48 -21.01
N GLY A 99 1.73 15.83 -21.84
CA GLY A 99 1.57 15.84 -23.28
C GLY A 99 1.39 14.42 -23.81
N ASP A 100 0.13 14.06 -24.07
CA ASP A 100 -0.25 13.03 -25.05
C ASP A 100 -0.51 13.69 -26.41
#